data_AF-A0A497KXE9-F1
#
_entry.id   AF-A0A497KXE9-F1
#
_cell.length_a   1.000
_cell.length_b   1.000
_cell.length_c   1.000
_cell.angle_alpha   90.00
_cell.angle_beta   90.00
_cell.angle_gamma   90.00
#
_symmetry.space_group_name_H-M   'P 1'
#
loop_
_entity.id
_entity.type
_entity.pdbx_description
1 polymer ?
#
loop_
_entity_poly.entity_id
_entity_poly.type
_entity_poly.pdbx_seq_one_letter_code
_entity_poly.pdbx_strand_id
1 'polypeptide(L)'
;MTRDQVIGAVIFVVCLLILIGYLADLIIMAVSRMQYSWIASFLELLGAKLPPPPWGPFWVLIWLIAVPVVIAFCAVMAIGAWIGWTMATTPPPAPIEELEEELRKEEEKEKEEEKEEAEGKEEEK
;
A
#
# COMPACT_ATOMS: atom_id res chain seq x y z
N MET A 1 4.21 -20.58 -19.01
CA MET A 1 3.98 -19.41 -18.12
C MET A 1 5.15 -19.34 -17.17
N THR A 2 5.79 -18.17 -17.04
CA THR A 2 6.80 -18.00 -15.98
C THR A 2 6.11 -18.16 -14.62
N ARG A 3 6.82 -18.71 -13.62
CA ARG A 3 6.23 -18.92 -12.29
C ARG A 3 5.62 -17.63 -11.72
N ASP A 4 6.21 -16.50 -12.09
CA ASP A 4 5.77 -15.14 -11.73
C ASP A 4 4.41 -14.76 -12.33
N GLN A 5 4.13 -15.16 -13.58
CA GLN A 5 2.83 -14.94 -14.21
C GLN A 5 1.73 -15.80 -13.58
N VAL A 6 2.05 -17.03 -13.15
CA VAL A 6 1.09 -17.91 -12.48
C VAL A 6 0.71 -17.34 -11.12
N ILE A 7 1.69 -16.84 -10.36
CA ILE A 7 1.47 -16.20 -9.07
C ILE A 7 0.56 -14.96 -9.24
N GLY A 8 0.86 -14.10 -10.21
CA GLY A 8 0.03 -12.94 -10.52
C GLY A 8 -1.40 -13.31 -10.92
N ALA A 9 -1.58 -14.33 -11.76
CA ALA A 9 -2.90 -14.80 -12.18
C ALA A 9 -3.70 -15.39 -11.00
N VAL A 10 -3.06 -16.15 -10.11
CA VAL A 10 -3.71 -16.71 -8.92
C VAL A 10 -4.17 -15.59 -8.00
N ILE A 11 -3.32 -14.60 -7.71
CA ILE A 11 -3.69 -13.45 -6.87
C ILE A 11 -4.85 -12.67 -7.50
N PHE A 12 -4.82 -12.43 -8.82
CA PHE A 12 -5.88 -11.75 -9.53
C PHE A 12 -7.22 -12.49 -9.41
N VAL A 13 -7.22 -13.81 -9.62
CA VAL A 13 -8.43 -14.64 -9.49
C VAL A 13 -8.95 -14.59 -8.06
N VAL A 14 -8.09 -14.68 -7.05
CA VAL A 14 -8.48 -14.60 -5.65
C VAL A 14 -9.12 -13.23 -5.34
N CYS A 15 -8.48 -12.13 -5.75
CA CYS A 15 -9.06 -10.79 -5.57
C CYS A 15 -10.41 -10.64 -6.28
N LEU A 16 -10.53 -11.17 -7.49
CA LEU A 16 -11.77 -11.11 -8.27
C LEU A 16 -12.88 -11.91 -7.56
N LEU A 17 -12.58 -13.09 -7.03
CA LEU A 17 -13.55 -13.88 -6.25
C LEU A 17 -13.99 -13.15 -4.98
N ILE A 18 -13.06 -12.53 -4.25
CA ILE A 18 -13.38 -11.71 -3.07
C ILE A 18 -14.29 -10.53 -3.46
N LEU A 19 -13.98 -9.85 -4.57
CA LEU A 19 -14.78 -8.75 -5.09
C LEU A 19 -16.20 -9.20 -5.46
N ILE A 20 -16.34 -10.31 -6.18
CA ILE A 20 -17.64 -10.87 -6.54
C ILE A 20 -18.42 -11.27 -5.29
N GLY A 21 -17.78 -11.95 -4.32
CA GLY A 21 -18.41 -12.33 -3.06
C GLY A 21 -18.91 -11.12 -2.28
N TYR A 22 -18.10 -10.06 -2.21
CA TYR A 22 -18.46 -8.79 -1.58
C TYR A 22 -19.67 -8.14 -2.26
N LEU A 23 -19.66 -8.04 -3.60
CA LEU A 23 -20.76 -7.44 -4.35
C LEU A 23 -22.03 -8.29 -4.24
N ALA A 24 -21.92 -9.61 -4.27
CA ALA A 24 -23.03 -10.52 -4.09
C ALA A 24 -23.69 -10.34 -2.72
N ASP A 25 -22.91 -10.23 -1.63
CA ASP A 25 -23.47 -9.99 -0.30
C ASP A 25 -24.18 -8.64 -0.23
N LEU A 26 -23.60 -7.57 -0.80
CA LEU A 26 -24.27 -6.27 -0.86
C LEU A 26 -25.59 -6.31 -1.65
N ILE A 27 -25.63 -7.02 -2.78
CA ILE A 27 -26.86 -7.14 -3.59
C ILE A 27 -27.92 -7.97 -2.86
N ILE A 28 -27.54 -9.11 -2.26
CA ILE A 28 -28.46 -9.97 -1.51
C ILE A 28 -29.05 -9.21 -0.32
N MET A 29 -28.20 -8.47 0.40
CA MET A 29 -28.61 -7.64 1.52
C MET A 29 -29.54 -6.49 1.08
N ALA A 30 -29.28 -5.87 -0.08
CA ALA A 30 -30.14 -4.84 -0.65
C ALA A 30 -31.52 -5.37 -1.08
N VAL A 31 -31.57 -6.53 -1.76
CA VAL A 31 -32.81 -7.16 -2.23
C VAL A 31 -33.64 -7.72 -1.07
N SER A 32 -32.98 -8.32 -0.08
CA SER A 32 -33.63 -8.99 1.05
C SER A 32 -33.99 -8.05 2.20
N ARG A 33 -34.03 -6.73 1.98
CA ARG A 33 -34.30 -5.70 3.00
C ARG A 33 -33.44 -5.86 4.27
N MET A 34 -32.13 -6.09 4.13
CA MET A 34 -31.18 -6.29 5.23
C MET A 34 -31.48 -7.49 6.15
N GLN A 35 -32.21 -8.50 5.69
CA GLN A 35 -32.49 -9.69 6.51
C GLN A 35 -31.50 -10.85 6.32
N TYR A 36 -30.84 -10.94 5.17
CA TYR A 36 -29.93 -12.05 4.85
C TYR A 36 -28.58 -11.52 4.35
N SER A 37 -27.51 -12.01 4.97
CA SER A 37 -26.12 -11.92 4.48
C SER A 37 -25.53 -13.31 4.51
N TRP A 38 -25.05 -13.80 3.37
CA TRP A 38 -24.46 -15.13 3.29
C TRP A 38 -23.13 -15.16 4.05
N ILE A 39 -22.40 -14.05 4.09
CA ILE A 39 -21.19 -13.88 4.89
C ILE A 39 -21.46 -14.08 6.38
N ALA A 40 -22.60 -13.59 6.89
CA ALA A 40 -22.99 -13.78 8.29
C ALA A 40 -23.20 -15.27 8.60
N SER A 41 -23.97 -15.98 7.76
CA SER A 41 -24.17 -17.43 7.90
C SER A 41 -22.85 -18.22 7.80
N PHE A 42 -21.95 -17.81 6.90
CA PHE A 42 -20.64 -18.44 6.76
C PHE A 42 -19.74 -18.20 7.98
N LEU A 43 -19.77 -17.00 8.56
CA LEU A 43 -19.05 -16.67 9.80
C LEU A 43 -19.60 -17.45 11.00
N GLU A 44 -20.91 -17.58 11.13
CA GLU A 44 -21.53 -18.41 12.18
C GLU A 44 -21.15 -19.89 12.03
N LEU A 45 -21.09 -20.38 10.79
CA LEU A 45 -20.61 -21.74 10.49
C LEU A 45 -19.15 -21.95 10.91
N LEU A 46 -18.30 -20.92 10.80
CA LEU A 46 -16.92 -20.92 11.29
C LEU A 46 -16.80 -20.73 12.81
N GLY A 47 -17.92 -20.64 13.54
CA GLY A 47 -17.96 -20.52 15.00
C GLY A 47 -17.98 -19.09 15.52
N ALA A 48 -18.16 -18.08 14.66
CA ALA A 48 -18.31 -16.69 15.10
C ALA A 48 -19.69 -16.51 15.76
N LYS A 49 -19.70 -16.02 17.00
CA LYS A 49 -20.93 -15.77 17.74
C LYS A 49 -21.50 -14.39 17.38
N LEU A 50 -22.24 -14.31 16.28
CA LEU A 50 -22.87 -13.07 15.81
C LEU A 50 -24.16 -12.77 16.62
N PRO A 51 -24.51 -11.49 16.81
CA PRO A 51 -25.74 -11.13 17.52
C PRO A 51 -26.96 -11.51 16.66
N PRO A 52 -28.08 -11.93 17.29
CA PRO A 52 -29.27 -12.33 16.56
C PRO A 52 -29.87 -11.15 15.77
N PRO A 53 -30.61 -11.42 14.67
CA PRO A 53 -31.28 -10.39 13.89
C PRO A 53 -32.25 -9.57 14.77
N PRO A 54 -32.38 -8.25 14.53
CA PRO A 54 -31.90 -7.51 13.37
C PRO A 54 -30.42 -7.08 13.43
N TRP A 55 -29.75 -7.19 14.58
CA TRP A 55 -28.44 -6.57 14.81
C TRP A 55 -27.26 -7.30 14.14
N GLY A 56 -27.40 -8.60 13.85
CA GLY A 56 -26.38 -9.41 13.17
C GLY A 56 -25.95 -8.86 11.81
N PRO A 57 -26.87 -8.74 10.83
CA PRO A 57 -26.57 -8.22 9.49
C PRO A 57 -25.97 -6.81 9.50
N PHE A 58 -26.49 -5.92 10.36
CA PHE A 58 -25.92 -4.57 10.53
C PHE A 58 -24.47 -4.62 11.02
N TRP A 59 -24.15 -5.54 11.94
CA TRP A 59 -22.80 -5.62 12.48
C TRP A 59 -21.80 -6.07 11.41
N VAL A 60 -22.21 -7.05 10.59
CA VAL A 60 -21.42 -7.50 9.43
C VAL A 60 -21.23 -6.36 8.44
N LEU A 61 -22.29 -5.64 8.06
CA LEU A 61 -22.21 -4.50 7.13
C LEU A 61 -21.22 -3.43 7.62
N ILE A 62 -21.30 -3.05 8.90
CA ILE A 62 -20.40 -2.04 9.47
C ILE A 62 -18.95 -2.53 9.39
N TRP A 63 -18.64 -3.77 9.79
CA TRP A 63 -17.28 -4.29 9.68
C TRP A 63 -16.81 -4.44 8.23
N LEU A 64 -17.70 -4.86 7.33
CA LEU A 64 -17.44 -5.05 5.90
C LEU A 64 -17.00 -3.73 5.23
N ILE A 65 -17.58 -2.61 5.64
CA ILE A 65 -17.20 -1.26 5.17
C ILE A 65 -16.06 -0.69 6.01
N ALA A 66 -16.07 -0.89 7.33
CA ALA A 66 -15.09 -0.28 8.24
C ALA A 66 -13.67 -0.80 7.97
N VAL A 67 -13.49 -2.09 7.68
CA VAL A 67 -12.15 -2.67 7.44
C VAL A 67 -11.40 -1.96 6.29
N PRO A 68 -11.93 -1.89 5.05
CA PRO A 68 -11.22 -1.21 3.97
C PRO A 68 -11.05 0.30 4.23
N VAL A 69 -12.04 0.95 4.85
CA VAL A 69 -11.95 2.39 5.19
C VAL A 69 -10.86 2.64 6.23
N VAL A 70 -10.78 1.81 7.28
CA VAL A 70 -9.74 1.91 8.31
C VAL A 70 -8.36 1.66 7.71
N ILE A 71 -8.21 0.67 6.83
CA ILE A 71 -6.93 0.41 6.14
C ILE A 71 -6.51 1.63 5.32
N ALA A 72 -7.42 2.20 4.52
CA ALA A 72 -7.13 3.41 3.74
C ALA A 72 -6.80 4.60 4.63
N PHE A 73 -7.56 4.80 5.72
CA PHE A 73 -7.32 5.87 6.68
C PHE A 73 -5.97 5.72 7.38
N CYS A 74 -5.62 4.52 7.84
CA CYS A 74 -4.32 4.22 8.43
C CYS A 74 -3.17 4.46 7.45
N ALA A 75 -3.32 4.14 6.17
CA ALA A 75 -2.32 4.42 5.17
C ALA A 75 -2.07 5.94 5.02
N VAL A 76 -3.14 6.74 4.95
CA VAL A 76 -3.03 8.21 4.89
C VAL A 76 -2.38 8.77 6.15
N MET A 77 -2.79 8.29 7.32
CA MET A 77 -2.22 8.68 8.62
C MET A 77 -0.74 8.30 8.74
N ALA A 78 -0.34 7.12 8.26
CA ALA A 78 1.05 6.70 8.26
C ALA A 78 1.92 7.60 7.36
N ILE A 79 1.41 7.99 6.18
CA ILE A 79 2.10 8.95 5.30
C ILE A 79 2.22 10.32 5.97
N GLY A 80 1.13 10.83 6.57
CA GLY A 80 1.16 12.11 7.27
C GLY A 80 2.11 12.11 8.47
N ALA A 81 2.12 11.04 9.24
CA ALA A 81 3.05 10.84 10.35
C ALA A 81 4.50 10.75 9.87
N TRP A 82 4.76 10.08 8.74
CA TRP A 82 6.08 10.00 8.13
C TRP A 82 6.57 11.38 7.66
N ILE A 83 5.73 12.13 6.94
CA ILE A 83 6.08 13.49 6.49
C ILE A 83 6.32 14.41 7.70
N GLY A 84 5.42 14.38 8.68
CA GLY A 84 5.57 15.16 9.92
C GLY A 84 6.84 14.80 10.70
N TRP A 85 7.19 13.52 10.74
CA TRP A 85 8.45 13.04 11.31
C TRP A 85 9.64 13.62 10.55
N THR A 86 9.67 13.53 9.22
CA THR A 86 10.78 14.06 8.43
C THR A 86 10.95 15.57 8.59
N MET A 87 9.88 16.37 8.64
CA MET A 87 9.97 17.82 8.88
C MET A 87 10.44 18.17 10.30
N ALA A 88 10.06 17.38 11.30
CA ALA A 88 10.50 17.59 12.68
C ALA A 88 11.98 17.21 12.89
N THR A 89 12.48 16.23 12.14
CA THR A 89 13.85 15.75 12.24
C THR A 89 14.80 16.37 11.21
N THR A 90 14.31 17.20 10.28
CA THR A 90 15.16 18.03 9.41
C THR A 90 15.48 19.34 10.12
N PRO A 91 16.68 19.52 10.68
CA PRO A 91 17.15 20.85 11.05
C PRO A 91 17.10 21.76 9.81
N PRO A 92 16.75 23.04 9.98
CA PRO A 92 16.62 23.99 8.89
C PRO A 92 17.85 23.92 7.97
N PRO A 93 17.64 23.89 6.63
CA PRO A 93 18.72 23.74 5.68
C PRO A 93 19.79 24.80 5.94
N ALA A 94 21.04 24.37 6.09
CA ALA A 94 22.18 25.26 6.21
C ALA A 94 22.27 26.17 4.96
N PRO A 95 22.77 27.41 5.12
CA PRO A 95 22.86 28.39 4.04
C PRO A 95 23.65 27.85 2.84
N ILE A 96 23.18 28.23 1.65
CA ILE A 96 23.39 27.59 0.35
C ILE A 96 24.86 27.66 -0.13
N GLU A 97 25.68 28.53 0.46
CA GLU A 97 27.09 28.75 0.06
C GLU A 97 28.02 27.56 0.38
N GLU A 98 27.79 26.82 1.48
CA GLU A 98 28.67 25.68 1.85
C GLU A 98 28.38 24.42 1.02
N LEU A 99 27.12 24.20 0.62
CA LEU A 99 26.71 23.07 -0.22
C LEU A 99 27.17 23.22 -1.68
N GLU A 100 27.19 24.45 -2.20
CA GLU A 100 27.64 24.74 -3.57
C GLU A 100 29.16 24.54 -3.70
N GLU A 101 29.94 24.87 -2.66
CA GLU A 101 31.38 24.60 -2.62
C GLU A 101 31.72 23.10 -2.47
N GLU A 102 30.94 22.33 -1.70
CA GLU A 102 31.12 20.87 -1.62
C GLU A 102 30.73 20.17 -2.93
N LEU A 103 29.60 20.52 -3.54
CA LEU A 103 29.15 19.94 -4.81
C LEU A 103 30.12 20.26 -5.96
N ARG A 104 30.68 21.48 -5.98
CA ARG A 104 31.68 21.88 -6.98
C ARG A 104 33.02 21.14 -6.80
N LYS A 105 33.41 20.84 -5.55
CA LYS A 105 34.59 20.00 -5.25
C LYS A 105 34.35 18.53 -5.58
N GLU A 106 33.13 18.02 -5.39
CA GLU A 106 32.77 16.66 -5.79
C GLU A 106 32.72 16.51 -7.31
N GLU A 107 32.13 17.47 -8.04
CA GLU A 107 32.14 17.50 -9.50
C GLU A 107 33.56 17.63 -10.10
N GLU A 108 34.46 18.40 -9.46
CA GLU A 108 35.85 18.50 -9.92
C GLU A 108 36.59 17.16 -9.74
N LYS A 109 36.34 16.43 -8.65
CA LYS A 109 36.92 15.09 -8.43
C LYS A 109 36.34 14.04 -9.38
N GLU A 110 35.04 14.03 -9.60
CA GLU A 110 34.39 13.09 -10.54
C GLU A 110 34.91 13.30 -11.98
N LYS A 111 35.14 14.56 -12.38
CA LYS A 111 35.74 14.91 -13.69
C LYS A 111 37.22 14.57 -13.80
N GLU A 112 37.97 14.53 -12.70
CA GLU A 112 39.36 14.04 -12.67
C GLU A 112 39.41 12.51 -12.77
N GLU A 113 38.55 11.80 -12.03
CA GLU A 113 38.45 10.33 -12.08
C GLU A 113 37.99 9.83 -13.46
N GLU A 114 37.04 10.51 -14.10
CA GLU A 114 36.56 10.16 -15.45
C GLU A 114 37.63 10.41 -16.54
N LYS A 115 38.53 11.39 -16.33
CA LYS A 115 39.67 11.65 -17.23
C LYS A 115 40.79 10.64 -17.04
N GLU A 116 41.10 10.24 -15.82
CA GLU A 116 42.08 9.18 -15.56
C GLU A 116 41.61 7.81 -16.08
N GLU A 117 40.31 7.49 -15.97
CA GLU A 117 39.75 6.28 -16.59
C GLU A 117 39.73 6.31 -18.13
N ALA A 118 39.61 7.49 -18.73
CA ALA A 118 39.64 7.67 -20.18
C ALA A 118 41.05 7.55 -20.76
N GLU A 119 42.06 8.15 -20.11
CA GLU A 119 43.46 8.03 -20.53
C GLU A 119 44.02 6.60 -20.31
N GLY A 120 43.62 5.93 -19.23
CA GLY A 120 44.04 4.54 -18.97
C GLY A 120 43.50 3.51 -19.98
N LYS A 121 42.39 3.80 -20.67
CA LYS A 121 41.82 2.93 -21.72
C LYS A 121 42.37 3.20 -23.12
N GLU A 122 43.01 4.35 -23.36
CA GLU A 122 43.66 4.68 -24.64
C GLU A 122 45.10 4.15 -24.74
N GLU A 123 45.83 3.98 -23.63
CA GLU A 123 47.19 3.40 -23.64
C GLU A 123 47.23 1.86 -23.80
N GLU A 124 46.12 1.14 -23.62
CA GLU A 124 46.06 -0.34 -23.69
C GLU A 124 45.61 -0.88 -25.09
N LYS A 125 45.48 -0.02 -26.11
CA LYS A 125 45.01 -0.41 -27.46
C LYS A 125 46.06 -0.18 -28.55
#